data_AF-A0A0L0NND5-F1
#
_entry.id   AF-A0A0L0NND5-F1
#
_cell.length_a   1.000
_cell.length_b   1.000
_cell.length_c   1.000
_cell.angle_alpha   90.00
_cell.angle_beta   90.00
_cell.angle_gamma   90.00
#
_symmetry.space_group_name_H-M   'P 1'
#
loop_
_entity.id
_entity.type
_entity.pdbx_description
1 polymer ?
#
loop_
_entity_poly.entity_id
_entity_poly.type
_entity_poly.pdbx_seq_one_letter_code
_entity_poly.pdbx_strand_id
1 'polypeptide(L)'
;MSSFPKIKSVKTYLLDGKGIGGDYHNVENGHWIVDSDISNPMSKYAEYGKSRVSWGINVLGSFCAEIEATDGSTGFATGFGGPPSCWLVKSHFFKLLQDAD
;
A
#
# COMPACT_ATOMS: atom_id res chain seq x y z
N MET A 1 -5.74 10.03 36.05
CA MET A 1 -5.44 9.95 34.60
C MET A 1 -6.67 9.37 33.93
N SER A 2 -7.10 9.88 32.78
CA SER A 2 -8.17 9.24 31.99
C SER A 2 -7.65 7.93 31.41
N SER A 3 -8.52 6.93 31.24
CA SER A 3 -8.16 5.72 30.50
C SER A 3 -7.84 6.08 29.05
N PHE A 4 -6.80 5.48 28.48
CA PHE A 4 -6.50 5.59 27.05
C PHE A 4 -7.56 4.79 26.25
N PRO A 5 -7.98 5.26 25.05
CA PRO A 5 -8.97 4.55 24.25
C PRO A 5 -8.34 3.34 23.56
N LYS A 6 -9.09 2.23 23.51
CA LYS A 6 -8.65 1.00 22.85
C LYS A 6 -8.95 1.03 21.36
N ILE A 7 -8.31 0.15 20.60
CA ILE A 7 -8.63 -0.05 19.19
C ILE A 7 -9.98 -0.76 19.04
N LYS A 8 -10.92 -0.11 18.33
CA LYS A 8 -12.28 -0.61 18.10
C LYS A 8 -12.42 -1.30 16.74
N SER A 9 -11.86 -0.72 15.68
CA SER A 9 -12.01 -1.29 14.34
C SER A 9 -10.88 -0.87 13.39
N VAL A 10 -10.70 -1.64 12.32
CA VAL A 10 -9.82 -1.30 11.21
C VAL A 10 -10.62 -1.28 9.91
N LYS A 11 -10.42 -0.29 9.05
CA LYS A 11 -10.91 -0.24 7.67
C LYS A 11 -9.72 -0.22 6.71
N THR A 12 -9.91 -0.76 5.52
CA THR A 12 -8.88 -0.78 4.48
C THR A 12 -9.49 -0.32 3.16
N TYR A 13 -8.73 0.46 2.40
CA TYR A 13 -9.17 1.05 1.16
C TYR A 13 -8.17 0.75 0.05
N LEU A 14 -8.69 0.47 -1.14
CA LEU A 14 -7.91 0.50 -2.37
C LEU A 14 -7.92 1.93 -2.90
N LEU A 15 -6.75 2.39 -3.33
CA LEU A 15 -6.62 3.71 -3.95
C LEU A 15 -6.61 3.51 -5.46
N ASP A 16 -7.60 4.12 -6.12
CA ASP A 16 -7.78 4.01 -7.57
C ASP A 16 -6.95 5.05 -8.32
N GLY A 17 -6.27 4.62 -9.37
CA GLY A 17 -5.39 5.46 -10.19
C GLY A 17 -3.90 5.34 -9.85
N LYS A 18 -3.13 6.26 -10.44
CA LYS A 18 -1.67 6.31 -10.41
C LYS A 18 -1.17 7.60 -9.77
N GLY A 19 0.03 7.57 -9.22
CA GLY A 19 0.66 8.72 -8.54
C GLY A 19 0.01 9.07 -7.20
N ILE A 20 -0.81 8.17 -6.64
CA ILE A 20 -1.47 8.35 -5.35
C ILE A 20 -1.15 7.20 -4.39
N GLY A 21 -1.06 7.51 -3.10
CA GLY A 21 -0.75 6.55 -2.05
C GLY A 21 0.74 6.23 -1.94
N GLY A 22 1.05 5.02 -1.45
CA GLY A 22 2.42 4.61 -1.11
C GLY A 22 3.16 3.76 -2.15
N ASP A 23 2.54 3.37 -3.26
CA ASP A 23 3.25 2.71 -4.37
C ASP A 23 3.91 3.74 -5.28
N TYR A 24 5.18 4.05 -4.98
CA TYR A 24 5.99 5.01 -5.74
C TYR A 24 6.17 4.65 -7.21
N HIS A 25 6.02 3.37 -7.55
CA HIS A 25 6.22 2.89 -8.91
C HIS A 25 4.91 2.85 -9.70
N ASN A 26 3.76 2.92 -9.03
CA ASN A 26 2.46 3.03 -9.67
C ASN A 26 2.19 4.47 -10.13
N VAL A 27 2.91 4.90 -11.16
CA VAL A 27 2.83 6.22 -11.78
C VAL A 27 2.49 6.11 -13.27
N GLU A 28 2.26 7.26 -13.92
CA GLU A 28 2.00 7.29 -15.35
C GLU A 28 3.23 6.87 -16.18
N ASN A 29 2.95 6.27 -17.33
CA ASN A 29 4.00 5.95 -18.30
C ASN A 29 4.61 7.27 -18.80
N GLY A 30 5.91 7.25 -19.06
CA GLY A 30 6.76 8.41 -19.33
C GLY A 30 7.41 9.00 -18.07
N HIS A 31 6.94 8.62 -16.87
CA HIS A 31 7.59 9.08 -15.64
C HIS A 31 8.98 8.44 -15.52
N TRP A 32 9.99 9.25 -15.19
CA TRP A 32 11.40 8.81 -15.15
C TRP A 32 11.61 7.57 -14.28
N ILE A 33 10.88 7.48 -13.16
CA ILE A 33 11.00 6.36 -12.26
C ILE A 33 10.67 5.05 -12.99
N VAL A 34 9.72 5.00 -13.92
CA VAL A 34 9.37 3.73 -14.61
C VAL A 34 10.02 3.58 -15.97
N ASP A 35 10.27 4.65 -16.71
CA ASP A 35 10.62 4.59 -18.15
C ASP A 35 11.98 5.23 -18.50
N SER A 36 12.83 5.52 -17.52
CA SER A 36 14.25 5.83 -17.77
C SER A 36 15.11 4.57 -17.69
N ASP A 37 16.33 4.63 -18.26
CA ASP A 37 17.28 3.53 -18.22
C ASP A 37 17.80 3.31 -16.78
N ILE A 38 17.15 2.40 -16.05
CA ILE A 38 17.49 2.03 -14.68
C ILE A 38 17.82 0.53 -14.64
N SER A 39 19.08 0.21 -14.31
CA SER A 39 19.52 -1.18 -14.10
C SER A 39 18.72 -1.83 -12.96
N ASN A 40 18.17 -3.01 -13.22
CA ASN A 40 17.30 -3.75 -12.32
C ASN A 40 17.46 -5.27 -12.54
N PRO A 41 16.88 -6.15 -11.68
CA PRO A 41 17.03 -7.60 -11.80
C PRO A 41 16.55 -8.19 -13.14
N MET A 42 15.64 -7.50 -13.85
CA MET A 42 15.07 -7.94 -15.13
C MET A 42 15.80 -7.35 -16.34
N SER A 43 16.76 -6.44 -16.17
CA SER A 43 17.46 -5.75 -17.27
C SER A 43 18.22 -6.69 -18.22
N LYS A 44 18.54 -7.93 -17.80
CA LYS A 44 19.18 -8.92 -18.67
C LYS A 44 18.27 -9.45 -19.79
N TYR A 45 16.96 -9.27 -19.64
CA TYR A 45 15.97 -9.67 -20.64
C TYR A 45 15.59 -8.45 -21.47
N ALA A 46 15.81 -8.52 -22.79
CA ALA A 46 15.59 -7.38 -23.69
C ALA A 46 14.14 -6.83 -23.62
N GLU A 47 13.16 -7.71 -23.42
CA GLU A 47 11.74 -7.36 -23.26
C GLU A 47 11.46 -6.51 -22.00
N TYR A 48 12.28 -6.61 -20.95
CA TYR A 48 12.06 -5.95 -19.66
C TYR A 48 13.02 -4.80 -19.37
N GLY A 49 13.97 -4.53 -20.27
CA GLY A 49 15.01 -3.53 -20.07
C GLY A 49 14.55 -2.08 -20.21
N LYS A 50 13.45 -1.83 -20.94
CA LYS A 50 13.02 -0.47 -21.33
C LYS A 50 12.08 0.21 -20.34
N SER A 51 11.26 -0.54 -19.63
CA SER A 51 10.31 0.01 -18.66
C SER A 51 10.23 -0.91 -17.47
N ARG A 52 10.23 -0.36 -16.25
CA ARG A 52 10.05 -1.16 -15.04
C ARG A 52 8.63 -1.70 -14.90
N VAL A 53 7.65 -1.07 -15.55
CA VAL A 53 6.26 -1.56 -15.61
C VAL A 53 6.16 -2.86 -16.41
N SER A 54 7.06 -3.07 -17.39
CA SER A 54 7.03 -4.27 -18.25
C SER A 54 7.15 -5.59 -17.49
N TRP A 55 7.78 -5.59 -16.32
CA TRP A 55 7.92 -6.76 -15.45
C TRP A 55 7.06 -6.65 -14.17
N GLY A 56 6.14 -5.69 -14.12
CA GLY A 56 5.12 -5.61 -13.08
C GLY A 56 5.58 -4.94 -11.77
N ILE A 57 6.57 -4.03 -11.80
CA ILE A 57 7.02 -3.32 -10.59
C ILE A 57 5.86 -2.62 -9.83
N ASN A 58 4.81 -2.22 -10.53
CA ASN A 58 3.65 -1.47 -10.04
C ASN A 58 2.36 -2.32 -9.97
N VAL A 59 2.47 -3.65 -10.06
CA VAL A 59 1.30 -4.54 -10.17
C VAL A 59 0.40 -4.51 -8.93
N LEU A 60 0.96 -4.14 -7.77
CA LEU A 60 0.23 -4.17 -6.52
C LEU A 60 -0.63 -2.92 -6.34
N GLY A 61 -0.08 -1.73 -6.65
CA GLY A 61 -0.72 -0.47 -6.38
C GLY A 61 -0.76 -0.14 -4.89
N SER A 62 -1.47 0.95 -4.58
CA SER A 62 -1.53 1.52 -3.23
C SER A 62 -2.74 1.02 -2.44
N PHE A 63 -2.61 0.97 -1.12
CA PHE A 63 -3.73 0.80 -0.20
C PHE A 63 -3.61 1.77 0.99
N CYS A 64 -4.69 1.92 1.75
CA CYS A 64 -4.73 2.68 2.99
C CYS A 64 -5.38 1.85 4.11
N ALA A 65 -4.86 1.96 5.33
CA ALA A 65 -5.47 1.40 6.53
C ALA A 65 -5.85 2.53 7.49
N GLU A 66 -7.07 2.47 8.01
CA GLU A 66 -7.63 3.40 9.00
C GLU A 66 -7.99 2.59 10.25
N ILE A 67 -7.58 3.06 11.42
CA ILE A 67 -7.87 2.46 12.72
C ILE A 67 -8.72 3.43 13.51
N GLU A 68 -9.88 2.98 13.97
CA GLU A 68 -10.81 3.74 14.82
C GLU A 68 -10.67 3.24 16.26
N ALA A 69 -10.49 4.17 17.20
CA ALA A 69 -10.44 3.91 18.63
C ALA A 69 -11.83 4.05 19.30
N THR A 70 -11.95 3.60 20.55
CA THR A 70 -13.25 3.58 21.27
C THR A 70 -13.81 4.97 21.59
N ASP A 71 -12.99 6.01 21.57
CA ASP A 71 -13.39 7.42 21.75
C ASP A 71 -13.81 8.10 20.44
N GLY A 72 -13.71 7.39 19.30
CA GLY A 72 -14.02 7.91 17.96
C GLY A 72 -12.82 8.52 17.23
N SER A 73 -11.64 8.59 17.86
CA SER A 73 -10.42 9.03 17.20
C SER A 73 -10.02 8.07 16.08
N THR A 74 -9.52 8.60 14.96
CA THR A 74 -9.05 7.79 13.82
C THR A 74 -7.61 8.11 13.46
N GLY A 75 -6.79 7.07 13.30
CA GLY A 75 -5.45 7.16 12.72
C GLY A 75 -5.42 6.42 11.39
N PHE A 76 -4.62 6.88 10.44
CA PHE A 76 -4.51 6.22 9.13
C PHE A 76 -3.11 6.28 8.56
N ALA A 77 -2.80 5.35 7.66
CA ALA A 77 -1.55 5.31 6.90
C ALA A 77 -1.76 4.67 5.52
N THR A 78 -0.95 5.09 4.53
CA THR A 78 -0.93 4.50 3.19
C THR A 78 0.39 3.76 2.92
N GLY A 79 0.36 2.83 1.98
CA GLY A 79 1.51 2.05 1.55
C GLY A 79 1.26 1.38 0.20
N PHE A 80 2.28 0.70 -0.34
CA PHE A 80 2.13 -0.21 -1.48
C PHE A 80 1.64 -1.58 -1.00
N GLY A 81 0.93 -2.30 -1.86
CA GLY A 81 0.50 -3.67 -1.62
C GLY A 81 -0.96 -3.96 -1.93
N GLY A 82 -1.75 -2.92 -2.23
CA GLY A 82 -3.08 -3.04 -2.86
C GLY A 82 -4.01 -4.13 -2.27
N PRO A 83 -4.74 -4.88 -3.14
CA PRO A 83 -5.68 -5.91 -2.73
C PRO A 83 -5.15 -6.96 -1.73
N PRO A 84 -3.96 -7.57 -1.93
CA PRO A 84 -3.48 -8.58 -0.99
C PRO A 84 -3.16 -7.99 0.39
N SER A 85 -2.68 -6.74 0.47
CA SER A 85 -2.48 -6.08 1.77
C SER A 85 -3.79 -5.84 2.51
N CYS A 86 -4.83 -5.34 1.83
CA CYS A 86 -6.17 -5.20 2.42
C CYS A 86 -6.69 -6.53 2.98
N TRP A 87 -6.51 -7.62 2.22
CA TRP A 87 -6.90 -8.95 2.66
C TRP A 87 -6.14 -9.38 3.91
N LEU A 88 -4.81 -9.25 3.94
CA LEU A 88 -3.99 -9.65 5.09
C LEU A 88 -4.34 -8.88 6.36
N VAL A 89 -4.59 -7.56 6.25
CA VAL A 89 -5.02 -6.75 7.40
C VAL A 89 -6.29 -7.32 8.02
N LYS A 90 -7.29 -7.65 7.20
CA LYS A 90 -8.59 -8.15 7.66
C LYS A 90 -8.56 -9.61 8.11
N SER A 91 -7.91 -10.46 7.33
CA SER A 91 -7.96 -11.92 7.48
C SER A 91 -6.92 -12.45 8.46
N HIS A 92 -5.87 -11.67 8.77
CA HIS A 92 -4.82 -12.10 9.68
C HIS A 92 -4.56 -11.11 10.80
N PHE A 93 -4.24 -9.85 10.49
CA PHE A 93 -3.66 -8.95 11.49
C PHE A 93 -4.67 -8.32 12.44
N PHE A 94 -5.92 -8.12 12.01
CA PHE A 94 -6.94 -7.45 12.83
C PHE A 94 -7.15 -8.12 14.20
N LYS A 95 -7.03 -9.44 14.29
CA LYS A 95 -7.15 -10.20 15.54
C LYS A 95 -6.09 -9.83 16.60
N LEU A 96 -4.96 -9.25 16.17
CA LEU A 96 -3.89 -8.77 17.06
C LEU A 96 -4.13 -7.33 17.52
N LEU A 97 -4.98 -6.60 16.81
CA LEU A 97 -5.22 -5.17 17.03
C LEU A 97 -6.49 -4.90 17.82
N GLN A 98 -7.54 -5.69 17.60
CA GLN A 98 -8.83 -5.49 18.25
C GLN A 98 -8.67 -5.52 19.78
N ASP A 99 -9.22 -4.50 20.44
CA ASP A 99 -9.21 -4.29 21.90
C ASP A 99 -7.81 -4.10 22.54
N ALA A 100 -6.77 -3.97 21.71
CA ALA A 100 -5.44 -3.54 22.18
C ALA A 100 -5.51 -2.09 22.71
N ASP A 101 -4.63 -1.81 23.67
CA ASP A 101 -4.39 -0.47 24.24
C ASP A 101 -3.63 0.40 23.23
#